data_AF-A0A3M0ZSC9-F1
#
_entry.id   AF-A0A3M0ZSC9-F1
#
_cell.length_a   1.000
_cell.length_b   1.000
_cell.length_c   1.000
_cell.angle_alpha   90.00
_cell.angle_beta   90.00
_cell.angle_gamma   90.00
#
_symmetry.space_group_name_H-M   'P 1'
#
loop_
_entity.id
_entity.type
_entity.pdbx_description
1 polymer ?
#
loop_
_entity_poly.entity_id
_entity_poly.type
_entity_poly.pdbx_seq_one_letter_code
_entity_poly.pdbx_strand_id
1 'polypeptide(L)'
;IKESEGGLASRVIGQWQQNKRFLTKSRRPKVLSIDGDDSEFNKLVRSISQDVHPGTVLFELERIGAVERTKNGVKLVARAYVPKHNPKEGFRLLSEDVSDLMLTIEENIFLRDDNPNLHAKTEYDNISEEDVPKIRNWILKEGAILHQKARNFISKFDRDLNPKKKKTKGRRMRVVLGSYSRIAPLD
;
A
#
# COMPACT_ATOMS: atom_id res chain seq x y z
N ILE A 1 19.95 7.10 -0.23
CA ILE A 1 19.49 5.76 0.19
C ILE A 1 18.93 5.09 -1.05
N LYS A 2 19.50 3.96 -1.49
CA LYS A 2 18.97 3.19 -2.62
C LYS A 2 17.55 2.75 -2.26
N GLU A 3 16.59 3.01 -3.14
CA GLU A 3 15.19 2.66 -2.95
C GLU A 3 15.06 1.14 -2.79
N SER A 4 14.32 0.67 -1.76
CA SER A 4 14.09 -0.76 -1.58
C SER A 4 13.03 -1.25 -2.57
N GLU A 5 13.21 -2.46 -3.10
CA GLU A 5 12.29 -3.06 -4.07
C GLU A 5 10.86 -3.21 -3.52
N GLY A 6 10.67 -3.46 -2.21
CA GLY A 6 9.35 -3.55 -1.60
C GLY A 6 8.63 -2.20 -1.42
N GLY A 7 9.37 -1.11 -1.26
CA GLY A 7 8.83 0.25 -1.33
C GLY A 7 8.30 0.57 -2.73
N LEU A 8 9.05 0.18 -3.77
CA LEU A 8 8.66 0.37 -5.16
C LEU A 8 7.44 -0.48 -5.54
N ALA A 9 7.38 -1.75 -5.14
CA ALA A 9 6.23 -2.63 -5.37
C ALA A 9 4.92 -2.03 -4.81
N SER A 10 4.97 -1.52 -3.58
CA SER A 10 3.81 -0.88 -2.93
C SER A 10 3.34 0.38 -3.67
N ARG A 11 4.27 1.19 -4.18
CA ARG A 11 3.97 2.36 -5.01
C ARG A 11 3.35 1.96 -6.35
N VAL A 12 3.87 0.93 -7.01
CA VAL A 12 3.33 0.39 -8.28
C VAL A 12 1.90 -0.09 -8.11
N ILE A 13 1.63 -0.91 -7.08
CA ILE A 13 0.27 -1.36 -6.74
C ILE A 13 -0.65 -0.14 -6.54
N GLY A 14 -0.19 0.86 -5.77
CA GLY A 14 -0.97 2.07 -5.50
C GLY A 14 -1.27 2.92 -6.72
N GLN A 15 -0.31 3.06 -7.64
CA GLN A 15 -0.48 3.82 -8.87
C GLN A 15 -1.41 3.11 -9.86
N TRP A 16 -1.32 1.78 -9.95
CA TRP A 16 -2.21 0.95 -10.75
C TRP A 16 -3.66 1.05 -10.27
N GLN A 17 -3.88 1.10 -8.96
CA GLN A 17 -5.22 1.21 -8.35
C GLN A 17 -5.90 2.58 -8.53
N GLN A 18 -5.21 3.62 -9.02
CA GLN A 18 -5.74 4.99 -8.98
C GLN A 18 -5.63 5.75 -10.29
N ASN A 19 -4.52 5.58 -11.01
CA ASN A 19 -4.29 6.37 -12.20
C ASN A 19 -5.30 5.96 -13.26
N LYS A 20 -6.14 6.91 -13.71
CA LYS A 20 -7.20 6.66 -14.70
C LYS A 20 -6.68 5.97 -15.97
N ARG A 21 -5.39 6.14 -16.29
CA ARG A 21 -4.73 5.44 -17.40
C ARG A 21 -4.76 3.91 -17.22
N PHE A 22 -4.54 3.43 -15.99
CA PHE A 22 -4.46 2.02 -15.62
C PHE A 22 -5.77 1.46 -15.01
N LEU A 23 -6.86 2.24 -15.06
CA LEU A 23 -8.18 1.84 -14.56
C LEU A 23 -9.20 1.64 -15.68
N THR A 24 -10.08 0.66 -15.52
CA THR A 24 -11.24 0.43 -16.38
C THR A 24 -12.22 1.60 -16.27
N LYS A 25 -13.21 1.65 -17.19
CA LYS A 25 -14.33 2.60 -17.09
C LYS A 25 -15.07 2.50 -15.74
N SER A 26 -15.08 1.32 -15.12
CA SER A 26 -15.67 1.04 -13.80
C SER A 26 -14.72 1.27 -12.61
N ARG A 27 -13.61 2.01 -12.79
CA ARG A 27 -12.63 2.35 -11.74
C ARG A 27 -11.95 1.14 -11.08
N ARG A 28 -11.80 0.02 -11.80
CA ARG A 28 -11.03 -1.15 -11.33
C ARG A 28 -9.67 -1.22 -12.02
N PRO A 29 -8.62 -1.77 -11.38
CA PRO A 29 -7.34 -2.02 -12.05
C PRO A 29 -7.54 -2.81 -13.35
N LYS A 30 -7.01 -2.30 -14.46
CA LYS A 30 -6.99 -3.01 -15.74
C LYS A 30 -5.98 -4.15 -15.67
N VAL A 31 -6.18 -5.15 -16.53
CA VAL A 31 -5.08 -5.99 -16.99
C VAL A 31 -4.16 -5.11 -17.84
N LEU A 32 -2.86 -5.08 -17.55
CA LEU A 32 -1.89 -4.26 -18.28
C LEU A 32 -1.08 -5.15 -19.22
N SER A 33 -0.89 -4.71 -20.45
CA SER A 33 0.06 -5.36 -21.36
C SER A 33 1.48 -5.33 -20.81
N ILE A 34 2.27 -6.36 -21.11
CA ILE A 34 3.68 -6.49 -20.71
C ILE A 34 4.65 -6.58 -21.91
N ASP A 35 4.12 -6.77 -23.12
CA ASP A 35 4.93 -6.99 -24.31
C ASP A 35 5.45 -5.68 -24.89
N GLY A 36 6.76 -5.63 -25.13
CA GLY A 36 7.48 -4.48 -25.67
C GLY A 36 7.76 -3.37 -24.65
N ASP A 37 8.69 -2.48 -25.00
CA ASP A 37 9.12 -1.40 -24.10
C ASP A 37 8.01 -0.40 -23.78
N ASP A 38 7.06 -0.23 -24.69
CA ASP A 38 5.91 0.66 -24.59
C ASP A 38 4.67 0.03 -23.93
N SER A 39 4.82 -1.13 -23.30
CA SER A 39 3.72 -1.82 -22.62
C SER A 39 3.11 -0.96 -21.50
N GLU A 40 1.82 -1.20 -21.20
CA GLU A 40 1.12 -0.43 -20.16
C GLU A 40 1.77 -0.63 -18.78
N PHE A 41 2.27 -1.84 -18.50
CA PHE A 41 2.98 -2.13 -17.26
C PHE A 41 4.32 -1.37 -17.19
N ASN A 42 5.09 -1.31 -18.28
CA ASN A 42 6.34 -0.54 -18.32
C ASN A 42 6.08 0.95 -18.09
N LYS A 43 5.03 1.50 -18.72
CA LYS A 43 4.58 2.88 -18.51
C LYS A 43 4.17 3.15 -17.06
N LEU A 44 3.54 2.18 -16.40
CA LEU A 44 3.21 2.25 -14.97
C LEU A 44 4.48 2.34 -14.12
N VAL A 45 5.42 1.41 -14.28
CA VAL A 45 6.67 1.38 -13.50
C VAL A 45 7.48 2.67 -13.73
N ARG A 46 7.67 3.05 -14.99
CA ARG A 46 8.40 4.26 -15.39
C ARG A 46 7.76 5.55 -14.89
N SER A 47 6.45 5.55 -14.62
CA SER A 47 5.79 6.71 -14.00
C SER A 47 6.18 6.93 -12.53
N ILE A 48 6.86 5.96 -11.91
CA ILE A 48 7.21 5.93 -10.49
C ILE A 48 8.72 5.99 -10.28
N SER A 49 9.49 5.20 -11.05
CA SER A 49 10.94 5.16 -11.00
C SER A 49 11.52 4.91 -12.39
N GLN A 50 12.61 5.60 -12.72
CA GLN A 50 13.40 5.37 -13.94
C GLN A 50 14.65 4.53 -13.67
N ASP A 51 14.94 4.25 -12.40
CA ASP A 51 16.19 3.63 -11.96
C ASP A 51 16.11 2.10 -11.90
N VAL A 52 14.91 1.53 -12.04
CA VAL A 52 14.65 0.09 -11.95
C VAL A 52 13.97 -0.40 -13.22
N HIS A 53 14.47 -1.52 -13.77
CA HIS A 53 13.88 -2.12 -14.97
C HIS A 53 12.47 -2.67 -14.66
N PRO A 54 11.45 -2.41 -15.51
CA PRO A 54 10.09 -2.92 -15.29
C PRO A 54 10.02 -4.43 -15.08
N GLY A 55 10.86 -5.20 -15.79
CA GLY A 55 10.95 -6.65 -15.60
C GLY A 55 11.33 -7.08 -14.18
N THR A 56 12.22 -6.32 -13.51
CA THR A 56 12.59 -6.57 -12.10
C THR A 56 11.41 -6.35 -11.17
N VAL A 57 10.64 -5.28 -11.42
CA VAL A 57 9.45 -4.99 -10.62
C VAL A 57 8.34 -6.02 -10.86
N LEU A 58 8.15 -6.46 -12.11
CA LEU A 58 7.19 -7.52 -12.44
C LEU A 58 7.55 -8.81 -11.71
N PHE A 59 8.82 -9.21 -11.76
CA PHE A 59 9.32 -10.40 -11.07
C PHE A 59 9.05 -10.33 -9.56
N GLU A 60 9.33 -9.18 -8.93
CA GLU A 60 9.03 -8.99 -7.51
C GLU A 60 7.53 -9.08 -7.21
N LEU A 61 6.68 -8.45 -8.03
CA LEU A 61 5.23 -8.52 -7.88
C LEU A 61 4.68 -9.95 -8.04
N GLU A 62 5.27 -10.76 -8.92
CA GLU A 62 4.94 -12.18 -9.09
C GLU A 62 5.39 -13.00 -7.88
N ARG A 63 6.64 -12.79 -7.43
CA ARG A 63 7.23 -13.48 -6.26
C ARG A 63 6.40 -13.32 -4.99
N ILE A 64 5.79 -12.15 -4.81
CA ILE A 64 4.98 -11.80 -3.63
C ILE A 64 3.49 -12.14 -3.82
N GLY A 65 3.12 -12.70 -4.97
CA GLY A 65 1.73 -13.04 -5.32
C GLY A 65 0.82 -11.82 -5.46
N ALA A 66 1.38 -10.65 -5.79
CA ALA A 66 0.61 -9.43 -5.98
C ALA A 66 -0.04 -9.34 -7.35
N VAL A 67 0.51 -10.06 -8.33
CA VAL A 67 0.00 -10.10 -9.69
C VAL A 67 -0.10 -11.52 -10.22
N GLU A 68 -0.98 -11.73 -11.18
CA GLU A 68 -1.12 -12.97 -11.95
C GLU A 68 -0.95 -12.68 -13.45
N ARG A 69 -0.25 -13.56 -14.16
CA ARG A 69 -0.23 -13.53 -15.62
C ARG A 69 -1.56 -14.03 -16.18
N THR A 70 -1.99 -13.39 -17.25
CA THR A 70 -3.17 -13.74 -18.04
C THR A 70 -2.78 -13.81 -19.52
N LYS A 71 -3.68 -14.30 -20.37
CA LYS A 71 -3.45 -14.32 -21.83
C LYS A 71 -3.23 -12.92 -22.43
N ASN A 72 -3.69 -11.87 -21.75
CA ASN A 72 -3.69 -10.49 -22.26
C ASN A 72 -2.71 -9.57 -21.52
N GLY A 73 -1.83 -10.11 -20.68
CA GLY A 73 -0.90 -9.35 -19.85
C GLY A 73 -1.03 -9.69 -18.36
N VAL A 74 -0.73 -8.73 -17.49
CA VAL A 74 -0.65 -8.93 -16.04
C VAL A 74 -1.84 -8.31 -15.31
N LYS A 75 -2.40 -9.05 -14.33
CA LYS A 75 -3.54 -8.63 -13.51
C LYS A 75 -3.11 -8.44 -12.06
N LEU A 76 -3.50 -7.32 -11.46
CA LEU A 76 -3.31 -7.09 -10.03
C LEU A 76 -4.29 -7.95 -9.21
N VAL A 77 -3.76 -8.76 -8.28
CA VAL A 77 -4.54 -9.65 -7.40
C VAL A 77 -4.35 -9.39 -5.91
N ALA A 78 -3.23 -8.80 -5.48
CA ALA A 78 -3.03 -8.47 -4.07
C ALA A 78 -4.02 -7.40 -3.58
N ARG A 79 -4.62 -7.69 -2.42
CA ARG A 79 -5.35 -6.71 -1.60
C ARG A 79 -4.42 -5.96 -0.63
N ALA A 80 -3.33 -6.60 -0.19
CA ALA A 80 -2.31 -6.06 0.69
C ALA A 80 -0.95 -6.73 0.42
N TYR A 81 0.16 -6.03 0.72
CA TYR A 81 1.52 -6.55 0.56
C TYR A 81 1.95 -7.33 1.81
N VAL A 82 2.50 -8.55 1.63
CA VAL A 82 3.18 -9.32 2.68
C VAL A 82 4.48 -9.87 2.09
N PRO A 83 5.67 -9.50 2.61
CA PRO A 83 6.95 -9.97 2.08
C PRO A 83 7.20 -11.44 2.44
N LYS A 84 6.62 -12.38 1.68
CA LYS A 84 6.90 -13.81 1.82
C LYS A 84 8.35 -14.11 1.40
N HIS A 85 9.05 -14.97 2.14
CA HIS A 85 10.43 -15.40 1.88
C HIS A 85 11.48 -14.28 1.77
N ASN A 86 11.22 -13.11 2.38
CA ASN A 86 12.19 -12.01 2.43
C ASN A 86 12.23 -11.40 3.85
N PRO A 87 12.90 -12.05 4.82
CA PRO A 87 12.92 -11.61 6.21
C PRO A 87 13.56 -10.23 6.39
N LYS A 88 14.56 -9.88 5.56
CA LYS A 88 15.19 -8.55 5.59
C LYS A 88 14.18 -7.44 5.29
N GLU A 89 13.36 -7.64 4.25
CA GLU A 89 12.30 -6.70 3.90
C GLU A 89 11.19 -6.67 4.97
N GLY A 90 10.85 -7.84 5.53
CA GLY A 90 9.94 -7.93 6.68
C GLY A 90 10.40 -7.09 7.88
N PHE A 91 11.68 -7.21 8.26
CA PHE A 91 12.26 -6.40 9.34
C PHE A 91 12.32 -4.91 9.00
N ARG A 92 12.57 -4.55 7.74
CA ARG A 92 12.54 -3.15 7.30
C ARG A 92 11.15 -2.54 7.51
N LEU A 93 10.10 -3.23 7.06
CA LEU A 93 8.71 -2.79 7.26
C LEU A 93 8.37 -2.69 8.74
N LEU A 94 8.73 -3.70 9.54
CA LEU A 94 8.52 -3.69 10.99
C LEU A 94 9.16 -2.48 11.64
N SER A 95 10.44 -2.19 11.33
CA SER A 95 11.14 -1.04 11.91
C SER A 95 10.48 0.29 11.54
N GLU A 96 10.02 0.43 10.30
CA GLU A 96 9.28 1.62 9.86
C GLU A 96 7.95 1.77 10.58
N ASP A 97 7.15 0.70 10.63
CA ASP A 97 5.84 0.70 11.28
C ASP A 97 5.94 0.96 12.79
N VAL A 98 6.92 0.36 13.48
CA VAL A 98 7.17 0.59 14.91
C VAL A 98 7.62 2.03 15.16
N SER A 99 8.51 2.56 14.31
CA SER A 99 8.96 3.96 14.44
C SER A 99 7.81 4.94 14.24
N ASP A 100 6.98 4.74 13.22
CA ASP A 100 5.83 5.61 12.95
C ASP A 100 4.79 5.54 14.09
N LEU A 101 4.56 4.35 14.67
CA LEU A 101 3.68 4.17 15.83
C LEU A 101 4.22 4.87 17.09
N MET A 102 5.51 4.70 17.40
CA MET A 102 6.12 5.32 18.57
C MET A 102 6.04 6.85 18.50
N LEU A 103 6.40 7.43 17.35
CA LEU A 103 6.32 8.89 17.15
C LEU A 103 4.88 9.40 17.22
N THR A 104 3.92 8.66 16.63
CA THR A 104 2.50 8.99 16.72
C THR A 104 2.02 9.10 18.18
N ILE A 105 2.44 8.16 19.03
CA ILE A 105 2.09 8.14 20.45
C ILE A 105 2.81 9.26 21.20
N GLU A 106 4.10 9.45 20.95
CA GLU A 106 4.90 10.55 21.54
C GLU A 106 4.28 11.92 21.24
N GLU A 107 3.97 12.18 19.97
CA GLU A 107 3.31 13.41 19.54
C GLU A 107 1.97 13.60 20.24
N ASN A 108 1.15 12.56 20.37
CA ASN A 108 -0.13 12.66 21.09
C ASN A 108 0.01 12.93 22.59
N ILE A 109 1.10 12.48 23.23
CA ILE A 109 1.36 12.70 24.65
C ILE A 109 1.89 14.12 24.89
N PHE A 110 2.81 14.58 24.04
CA PHE A 110 3.59 15.80 24.31
C PHE A 110 3.17 17.02 23.50
N LEU A 111 2.60 16.86 22.31
CA LEU A 111 2.07 17.95 21.51
C LEU A 111 0.61 18.18 21.88
N ARG A 112 0.34 19.31 22.56
CA ARG A 112 -1.03 19.77 22.85
C ARG A 112 -1.62 20.43 21.59
N ASP A 113 -2.03 19.60 20.63
CA ASP A 113 -2.77 20.02 19.43
C ASP A 113 -4.25 19.68 19.59
N ASP A 114 -5.13 20.52 19.06
CA ASP A 114 -6.58 20.25 18.97
C ASP A 114 -6.90 19.10 17.99
N ASN A 115 -5.92 18.69 17.18
CA ASN A 115 -6.01 17.60 16.21
C ASN A 115 -4.97 16.51 16.50
N PRO A 116 -5.23 15.57 17.43
CA PRO A 116 -4.30 14.50 17.71
C PRO A 116 -4.16 13.54 16.52
N ASN A 117 -3.02 12.86 16.44
CA ASN A 117 -2.86 11.74 15.52
C ASN A 117 -3.86 10.63 15.83
N LEU A 118 -4.31 9.93 14.78
CA LEU A 118 -5.19 8.77 14.94
C LEU A 118 -4.44 7.62 15.63
N HIS A 119 -4.73 7.43 16.92
CA HIS A 119 -4.27 6.29 17.71
C HIS A 119 -5.50 5.62 18.36
N ALA A 120 -6.00 4.54 17.74
CA ALA A 120 -7.22 3.84 18.17
C ALA A 120 -7.03 2.32 18.14
N LYS A 121 -7.50 1.63 19.18
CA LYS A 121 -7.51 0.17 19.31
C LYS A 121 -8.90 -0.31 19.73
N THR A 122 -9.33 -1.45 19.18
CA THR A 122 -10.54 -2.17 19.59
C THR A 122 -10.14 -3.60 19.93
N GLU A 123 -10.56 -4.09 21.10
CA GLU A 123 -10.15 -5.37 21.64
C GLU A 123 -11.33 -6.07 22.29
N TYR A 124 -11.48 -7.36 22.00
CA TYR A 124 -12.43 -8.28 22.61
C TYR A 124 -11.66 -9.58 22.86
N ASP A 125 -11.79 -10.13 24.06
CA ASP A 125 -11.06 -11.30 24.54
C ASP A 125 -11.94 -12.56 24.61
N ASN A 126 -13.26 -12.40 24.60
CA ASN A 126 -14.23 -13.50 24.66
C ASN A 126 -14.95 -13.73 23.32
N ILE A 127 -14.20 -14.21 22.32
CA ILE A 127 -14.71 -14.54 20.98
C ILE A 127 -14.55 -16.04 20.75
N SER A 128 -15.62 -16.71 20.30
CA SER A 128 -15.58 -18.12 19.93
C SER A 128 -14.60 -18.37 18.77
N GLU A 129 -13.84 -19.46 18.84
CA GLU A 129 -12.93 -19.87 17.76
C GLU A 129 -13.69 -20.10 16.44
N GLU A 130 -14.94 -20.54 16.51
CA GLU A 130 -15.80 -20.78 15.35
C GLU A 130 -16.11 -19.49 14.56
N ASP A 131 -16.09 -18.32 15.22
CA ASP A 131 -16.34 -17.01 14.59
C ASP A 131 -15.07 -16.40 13.96
N VAL A 132 -13.89 -16.93 14.26
CA VAL A 132 -12.59 -16.39 13.79
C VAL A 132 -12.51 -16.27 12.26
N PRO A 133 -12.91 -17.26 11.44
CA PRO A 133 -12.88 -17.13 9.98
C PRO A 133 -13.74 -15.97 9.47
N LYS A 134 -14.93 -15.78 10.04
CA LYS A 134 -15.87 -14.72 9.70
C LYS A 134 -15.29 -13.34 10.04
N ILE A 135 -14.74 -13.19 11.25
CA ILE A 135 -14.11 -11.95 11.71
C ILE A 135 -12.90 -11.60 10.84
N ARG A 136 -12.03 -12.58 10.56
CA ARG A 136 -10.84 -12.37 9.71
C ARG A 136 -11.23 -11.87 8.31
N ASN A 137 -12.24 -12.49 7.69
CA ASN A 137 -12.72 -12.07 6.37
C ASN A 137 -13.30 -10.65 6.41
N TRP A 138 -14.07 -10.32 7.45
CA TRP A 138 -14.62 -8.97 7.65
C TRP A 138 -13.52 -7.92 7.81
N ILE A 139 -12.53 -8.15 8.68
CA ILE A 139 -11.39 -7.23 8.89
C ILE A 139 -10.62 -7.00 7.59
N LEU A 140 -10.30 -8.07 6.84
CA LEU A 140 -9.57 -7.95 5.57
C LEU A 140 -10.35 -7.12 4.53
N LYS A 141 -11.68 -7.29 4.48
CA LYS A 141 -12.54 -6.52 3.59
C LYS A 141 -12.60 -5.05 3.99
N GLU A 142 -12.88 -4.75 5.26
CA GLU A 142 -13.02 -3.37 5.74
C GLU A 142 -11.68 -2.63 5.73
N GLY A 143 -10.58 -3.30 6.06
CA GLY A 143 -9.23 -2.76 5.91
C GLY A 143 -8.92 -2.37 4.47
N ALA A 144 -9.25 -3.24 3.50
CA ALA A 144 -9.08 -2.89 2.08
C ALA A 144 -9.93 -1.68 1.67
N ILE A 145 -11.17 -1.57 2.18
CA ILE A 145 -12.05 -0.41 1.92
C ILE A 145 -11.48 0.87 2.54
N LEU A 146 -11.02 0.82 3.79
CA LEU A 146 -10.38 1.94 4.49
C LEU A 146 -9.18 2.46 3.69
N HIS A 147 -8.27 1.56 3.34
CA HIS A 147 -7.07 1.92 2.58
C HIS A 147 -7.40 2.45 1.19
N GLN A 148 -8.42 1.91 0.52
CA GLN A 148 -8.89 2.46 -0.75
C GLN A 148 -9.42 3.90 -0.60
N LYS A 149 -10.21 4.17 0.45
CA LYS A 149 -10.72 5.52 0.76
C LYS A 149 -9.58 6.49 1.06
N ALA A 150 -8.66 6.10 1.93
CA ALA A 150 -7.49 6.89 2.30
C ALA A 150 -6.63 7.21 1.08
N ARG A 151 -6.33 6.20 0.26
CA ARG A 151 -5.56 6.36 -0.98
C ARG A 151 -6.23 7.36 -1.93
N ASN A 152 -7.54 7.22 -2.17
CA ASN A 152 -8.32 8.12 -3.02
C ASN A 152 -8.38 9.57 -2.50
N PHE A 153 -8.31 9.76 -1.19
CA PHE A 153 -8.34 11.08 -0.57
C PHE A 153 -6.95 11.73 -0.58
N ILE A 154 -5.95 11.04 -0.04
CA ILE A 154 -4.57 11.54 0.12
C ILE A 154 -3.91 11.81 -1.23
N SER A 155 -4.17 10.99 -2.25
CA SER A 155 -3.58 11.19 -3.59
C SER A 155 -3.97 12.49 -4.27
N LYS A 156 -5.04 13.18 -3.83
CA LYS A 156 -5.39 14.52 -4.33
C LYS A 156 -4.40 15.61 -3.88
N PHE A 157 -3.62 15.32 -2.85
CA PHE A 157 -2.65 16.24 -2.25
C PHE A 157 -1.20 15.88 -2.63
N ASP A 158 -0.98 14.66 -3.11
CA ASP A 158 0.33 14.20 -3.57
C ASP A 158 0.83 15.04 -4.75
N ARG A 159 2.06 15.58 -4.64
CA ARG A 159 2.64 16.50 -5.64
C ARG A 159 3.14 15.78 -6.89
N ASP A 160 3.45 14.48 -6.79
CA ASP A 160 3.93 13.68 -7.93
C ASP A 160 2.75 13.22 -8.79
N LEU A 161 1.61 12.93 -8.16
CA LEU A 161 0.36 12.55 -8.85
C LEU A 161 -0.44 13.74 -9.39
N ASN A 162 -0.21 14.96 -8.90
CA ASN A 162 -0.94 16.16 -9.31
C ASN A 162 -0.01 17.26 -9.87
N PRO A 163 0.08 17.41 -11.21
CA PRO A 163 0.92 18.42 -11.84
C PRO A 163 0.66 19.86 -11.36
N LYS A 164 -0.59 20.19 -11.03
CA LYS A 164 -0.99 21.51 -10.51
C LYS A 164 -0.45 21.78 -9.10
N LYS A 165 -0.13 20.75 -8.31
CA LYS A 165 0.44 20.84 -6.95
C LYS A 165 1.97 20.82 -6.94
N LYS A 166 2.64 20.53 -8.06
CA LYS A 166 4.12 20.60 -8.15
C LYS A 166 4.68 21.98 -7.83
N LYS A 167 3.92 23.04 -8.10
CA LYS A 167 4.30 24.44 -7.81
C LYS A 167 3.96 24.90 -6.38
N THR A 168 3.38 24.04 -5.54
CA THR A 168 3.03 24.40 -4.17
C THR A 168 4.30 24.57 -3.32
N LYS A 169 4.45 25.75 -2.71
CA LYS A 169 5.55 26.09 -1.80
C LYS A 169 5.40 25.35 -0.45
N GLY A 170 6.50 25.12 0.24
CA GLY A 170 6.52 24.52 1.58
C GLY A 170 7.16 23.12 1.63
N ARG A 171 7.49 22.68 2.85
CA ARG A 171 8.13 21.39 3.12
C ARG A 171 7.29 20.22 2.60
N ARG A 172 7.96 19.12 2.25
CA ARG A 172 7.29 17.85 1.94
C ARG A 172 6.88 17.21 3.26
N MET A 173 5.64 16.73 3.31
CA MET A 173 5.11 16.02 4.47
C MET A 173 4.93 14.56 4.07
N ARG A 174 5.41 13.64 4.91
CA ARG A 174 5.10 12.22 4.80
C ARG A 174 3.79 12.00 5.57
N VAL A 175 2.80 11.38 4.93
CA VAL A 175 1.53 11.00 5.56
C VAL A 175 1.47 9.47 5.56
N VAL A 176 1.33 8.88 6.74
CA VAL A 176 1.24 7.44 6.93
C VAL A 176 -0.12 7.10 7.52
N LEU A 177 -0.79 6.11 6.95
CA LEU A 177 -1.93 5.44 7.55
C LEU A 177 -1.63 3.94 7.52
N GLY A 178 -1.36 3.38 8.69
CA GLY A 178 -1.19 1.94 8.89
C GLY A 178 -2.42 1.31 9.53
N SER A 179 -2.65 0.02 9.28
CA SER A 179 -3.66 -0.75 10.01
C SER A 179 -3.22 -2.21 10.08
N TYR A 180 -3.35 -2.84 11.24
CA TYR A 180 -3.08 -4.25 11.44
C TYR A 180 -4.16 -4.88 12.34
N SER A 181 -4.28 -6.19 12.28
CA SER A 181 -5.11 -6.97 13.18
C SER A 181 -4.38 -8.24 13.59
N ARG A 182 -4.43 -8.58 14.88
CA ARG A 182 -3.95 -9.86 15.40
C ARG A 182 -5.14 -10.59 16.01
N ILE A 183 -5.35 -11.84 15.60
CA ILE A 183 -6.28 -12.77 16.24
C ILE A 183 -5.43 -13.93 16.71
N ALA A 184 -5.47 -14.22 18.00
CA ALA A 184 -4.70 -15.27 18.65
C ALA A 184 -5.55 -15.87 19.78
N PRO A 185 -5.33 -17.14 20.14
CA PRO A 185 -5.90 -17.69 21.38
C PRO A 185 -5.40 -16.89 22.59
N LEU A 186 -6.21 -16.89 23.65
CA LEU A 186 -5.73 -16.53 24.98
C LEU A 186 -4.92 -17.71 25.51
N ASP A 187 -3.71 -17.42 25.97
CA ASP A 187 -2.86 -18.40 26.67
C ASP A 187 -3.45 -18.74 28.05
#